data_AF-A0A9D6DWK6-F1
#
_entry.id   AF-A0A9D6DWK6-F1
#
_cell.length_a   1.000
_cell.length_b   1.000
_cell.length_c   1.000
_cell.angle_alpha   90.00
_cell.angle_beta   90.00
_cell.angle_gamma   90.00
#
_symmetry.space_group_name_H-M   'P 1'
#
loop_
_entity.id
_entity.type
_entity.pdbx_description
1 polymer ?
#
loop_
_entity_poly.entity_id
_entity_poly.type
_entity_poly.pdbx_seq_one_letter_code
_entity_poly.pdbx_strand_id
1 'polypeptide(L)'
;MHTTASDGLLTAEELVSLAVRRGVRIISITDHDSIDAIAPAERAAGSFSIEIFPGVEINTDVGESEVHILGYLFEDQELLENKLAALRRERLKRGEAMIGRLKDLGLDVPFDRVLSLTGAASLGRPHVARVMVEQGYVSTVKEAFDKYLAKGGPAYIPRVKFSPMEAIRLISAARGIPVIAHPGKIRDQSLLDELVQHDVKG
;
A
#
# COMPACT_ATOMS: atom_id res chain seq x y z
N MET A 1 -2.37 11.45 0.54
CA MET A 1 -3.77 11.03 0.85
C MET A 1 -4.15 9.88 -0.06
N HIS A 2 -5.04 8.99 0.35
CA HIS A 2 -5.41 7.81 -0.47
C HIS A 2 -6.77 8.00 -1.12
N THR A 3 -6.92 7.38 -2.28
CA THR A 3 -8.14 7.29 -3.08
C THR A 3 -8.57 5.84 -3.21
N THR A 4 -9.66 5.61 -3.95
CA THR A 4 -10.10 4.27 -4.33
C THR A 4 -9.10 3.51 -5.22
N ALA A 5 -8.01 4.13 -5.69
CA ALA A 5 -6.92 3.43 -6.37
C ALA A 5 -6.09 2.54 -5.42
N SER A 6 -6.22 2.75 -4.10
CA SER A 6 -5.70 1.84 -3.08
C SER A 6 -6.76 1.51 -2.01
N ASP A 7 -6.72 2.16 -0.85
CA ASP A 7 -7.59 1.89 0.30
C ASP A 7 -8.39 3.13 0.78
N GLY A 8 -8.39 4.21 0.00
CA GLY A 8 -9.21 5.39 0.23
C GLY A 8 -10.68 5.18 -0.12
N LEU A 9 -11.53 6.05 0.42
CA LEU A 9 -12.99 5.99 0.23
C LEU A 9 -13.51 6.83 -0.93
N LEU A 10 -12.71 7.79 -1.40
CA LEU A 10 -13.10 8.75 -2.43
C LEU A 10 -12.31 8.50 -3.70
N THR A 11 -12.93 8.72 -4.86
CA THR A 11 -12.17 8.78 -6.11
C THR A 11 -11.22 9.99 -6.10
N ALA A 12 -10.29 10.02 -7.05
CA ALA A 12 -9.41 11.17 -7.25
C ALA A 12 -10.20 12.48 -7.44
N GLU A 13 -11.24 12.45 -8.27
CA GLU A 13 -12.10 13.60 -8.57
C GLU A 13 -12.90 14.06 -7.35
N GLU A 14 -13.45 13.12 -6.58
CA GLU A 14 -14.18 13.41 -5.35
C GLU A 14 -13.27 14.02 -4.28
N LEU A 15 -12.04 13.49 -4.16
CA LEU A 15 -11.03 14.00 -3.24
C LEU A 15 -10.60 15.42 -3.59
N VAL A 16 -10.32 15.69 -4.88
CA VAL A 16 -10.02 17.04 -5.38
C VAL A 16 -11.18 17.99 -5.08
N SER A 17 -12.41 17.59 -5.40
CA SER A 17 -13.62 18.39 -5.14
C SER A 17 -13.80 18.70 -3.66
N LEU A 18 -13.53 17.72 -2.78
CA LEU A 18 -13.58 17.91 -1.33
C LEU A 18 -12.48 18.89 -0.87
N ALA A 19 -11.25 18.74 -1.34
CA ALA A 19 -10.13 19.61 -0.99
C ALA A 19 -10.42 21.07 -1.34
N VAL A 20 -10.95 21.32 -2.54
CA VAL A 20 -11.38 22.65 -3.00
C VAL A 20 -12.46 23.23 -2.09
N ARG A 21 -13.51 22.46 -1.77
CA ARG A 21 -14.57 22.90 -0.84
C ARG A 21 -14.06 23.23 0.57
N ARG A 22 -12.93 22.63 0.97
CA ARG A 22 -12.28 22.88 2.27
C ARG A 22 -11.23 24.01 2.21
N GLY A 23 -11.05 24.66 1.07
CA GLY A 23 -10.08 25.74 0.89
C GLY A 23 -8.63 25.26 0.86
N VAL A 24 -8.37 23.98 0.61
CA VAL A 24 -7.03 23.42 0.45
C VAL A 24 -6.49 23.80 -0.93
N ARG A 25 -5.26 24.32 -0.98
CA ARG A 25 -4.64 24.83 -2.22
C ARG A 25 -3.68 23.84 -2.88
N ILE A 26 -3.12 22.92 -2.11
CA ILE A 26 -2.16 21.91 -2.60
C ILE A 26 -2.48 20.59 -1.94
N ILE A 27 -2.54 19.54 -2.74
CA ILE A 27 -2.68 18.17 -2.24
C ILE A 27 -1.70 17.23 -2.94
N SER A 28 -1.36 16.14 -2.26
CA SER A 28 -0.68 15.00 -2.87
C SER A 28 -1.47 13.72 -2.62
N ILE A 29 -1.67 12.98 -3.70
CA ILE A 29 -2.26 11.65 -3.68
C ILE A 29 -1.10 10.67 -3.55
N THR A 30 -1.17 9.80 -2.56
CA THR A 30 -0.09 8.90 -2.15
C THR A 30 -0.64 7.50 -1.96
N ASP A 31 -1.38 7.01 -2.95
CA ASP A 31 -1.98 5.69 -2.90
C ASP A 31 -0.93 4.59 -2.67
N HIS A 32 -1.32 3.54 -1.96
CA HIS A 32 -0.43 2.42 -1.66
C HIS A 32 -0.01 1.70 -2.94
N ASP A 33 1.27 1.74 -3.26
CA ASP A 33 1.89 1.12 -4.43
C ASP A 33 1.14 1.36 -5.76
N SER A 34 0.46 2.50 -5.91
CA SER A 34 -0.22 2.88 -7.15
C SER A 34 -0.11 4.38 -7.38
N ILE A 35 0.04 4.76 -8.64
CA ILE A 35 0.03 6.15 -9.10
C ILE A 35 -1.17 6.43 -10.04
N ASP A 36 -2.10 5.48 -10.16
CA ASP A 36 -3.20 5.51 -11.13
C ASP A 36 -4.15 6.70 -10.93
N ALA A 37 -4.20 7.24 -9.72
CA ALA A 37 -5.05 8.36 -9.33
C ALA A 37 -4.47 9.74 -9.69
N ILE A 38 -3.19 9.84 -10.09
CA ILE A 38 -2.53 11.14 -10.36
C ILE A 38 -3.18 11.82 -11.56
N ALA A 39 -3.19 11.17 -12.73
CA ALA A 39 -3.73 11.79 -13.95
C ALA A 39 -5.23 12.15 -13.83
N PRO A 40 -6.12 11.31 -13.24
CA PRO A 40 -7.48 11.73 -12.91
C PRO A 40 -7.57 12.97 -12.00
N ALA A 41 -6.72 13.05 -10.97
CA ALA A 41 -6.71 14.20 -10.07
C ALA A 41 -6.24 15.49 -10.75
N GLU A 42 -5.20 15.42 -11.58
CA GLU A 42 -4.73 16.55 -12.37
C GLU A 42 -5.81 17.07 -13.32
N ARG A 43 -6.53 16.17 -14.00
CA ARG A 43 -7.67 16.54 -14.86
C ARG A 43 -8.78 17.21 -14.07
N ALA A 44 -9.12 16.70 -12.88
CA ALA A 44 -10.13 17.30 -12.02
C ALA A 44 -9.69 18.68 -11.50
N ALA A 45 -8.41 18.84 -11.19
CA ALA A 45 -7.83 20.08 -10.69
C ALA A 45 -7.84 21.20 -11.72
N GLY A 46 -7.79 20.89 -13.03
CA GLY A 46 -7.81 21.90 -14.11
C GLY A 46 -9.02 22.84 -14.10
N SER A 47 -10.08 22.51 -13.37
CA SER A 47 -11.26 23.37 -13.18
C SER A 47 -11.21 24.26 -11.93
N PHE A 48 -10.14 24.19 -11.14
CA PHE A 48 -10.03 24.82 -9.82
C PHE A 48 -8.63 25.41 -9.58
N SER A 49 -8.53 26.32 -8.61
CA SER A 49 -7.23 26.84 -8.14
C SER A 49 -6.61 25.93 -7.08
N ILE A 50 -6.39 24.66 -7.43
CA ILE A 50 -5.72 23.66 -6.59
C ILE A 50 -4.58 23.01 -7.36
N GLU A 51 -3.46 22.78 -6.68
CA GLU A 51 -2.28 22.14 -7.24
C GLU A 51 -2.20 20.68 -6.77
N ILE A 52 -1.89 19.79 -7.70
CA ILE A 52 -1.72 18.35 -7.44
C ILE A 52 -0.23 18.03 -7.53
N PHE A 53 0.34 17.57 -6.41
CA PHE A 53 1.69 17.04 -6.39
C PHE A 53 1.66 15.52 -6.54
N PRO A 54 2.35 14.97 -7.56
CA PRO A 54 2.42 13.53 -7.74
C PRO A 54 3.04 12.89 -6.50
N GLY A 55 2.42 11.82 -6.05
CA GLY A 55 2.80 11.13 -4.82
C GLY A 55 2.54 9.63 -4.92
N VAL A 56 3.20 8.87 -4.06
CA VAL A 56 2.98 7.43 -3.87
C VAL A 56 3.37 7.05 -2.44
N GLU A 57 2.67 6.10 -1.83
CA GLU A 57 3.13 5.45 -0.60
C GLU A 57 3.58 4.02 -0.93
N ILE A 58 4.88 3.77 -0.89
CA ILE A 58 5.46 2.47 -1.22
C ILE A 58 5.56 1.63 0.05
N ASN A 59 4.93 0.47 0.01
CA ASN A 59 4.94 -0.48 1.11
C ASN A 59 6.23 -1.30 1.11
N THR A 60 7.02 -1.21 2.18
CA THR A 60 8.31 -1.92 2.28
C THR A 60 8.38 -2.80 3.53
N ASP A 61 9.33 -3.74 3.54
CA ASP A 61 9.55 -4.68 4.62
C ASP A 61 10.97 -4.56 5.18
N VAL A 62 11.10 -4.51 6.51
CA VAL A 62 12.39 -4.61 7.23
C VAL A 62 12.27 -5.60 8.36
N GLY A 63 12.97 -6.72 8.24
CA GLY A 63 12.89 -7.81 9.21
C GLY A 63 11.46 -8.34 9.30
N GLU A 64 10.79 -8.06 10.42
CA GLU A 64 9.38 -8.41 10.66
C GLU A 64 8.45 -7.18 10.74
N SER A 65 9.00 -5.98 10.49
CA SER A 65 8.25 -4.72 10.51
C SER A 65 7.95 -4.22 9.11
N GLU A 66 6.83 -3.54 8.96
CA GLU A 66 6.47 -2.80 7.75
C GLU A 66 6.87 -1.34 7.94
N VAL A 67 7.58 -0.79 6.97
CA VAL A 67 7.92 0.63 6.89
C VAL A 67 7.41 1.13 5.55
N HIS A 68 6.77 2.28 5.53
CA HIS A 68 6.26 2.83 4.28
C HIS A 68 7.09 4.05 3.91
N ILE A 69 7.40 4.17 2.62
CA ILE A 69 8.18 5.29 2.07
C ILE A 69 7.28 6.06 1.13
N LEU A 70 7.04 7.32 1.46
CA LEU A 70 6.37 8.27 0.59
C LEU A 70 7.35 8.73 -0.48
N GLY A 71 6.91 8.77 -1.73
CA GLY A 71 7.63 9.41 -2.83
C GLY A 71 6.82 10.60 -3.32
N TYR A 72 7.45 11.77 -3.42
CA TYR A 72 6.81 13.00 -3.90
C TYR A 72 7.55 13.60 -5.10
N LEU A 73 6.84 14.36 -5.93
CA LEU A 73 7.42 15.20 -6.99
C LEU A 73 8.33 14.44 -7.97
N PHE A 74 8.08 13.15 -8.18
CA PHE A 74 8.81 12.36 -9.16
C PHE A 74 8.42 12.76 -10.59
N GLU A 75 9.40 12.68 -11.50
CA GLU A 75 9.23 13.01 -12.91
C GLU A 75 9.01 11.74 -13.76
N ASP A 76 9.68 10.64 -13.42
CA ASP A 76 9.62 9.38 -14.18
C ASP A 76 8.54 8.44 -13.61
N GLN A 77 7.30 8.66 -14.03
CA GLN A 77 6.15 7.85 -13.63
C GLN A 77 6.22 6.41 -14.18
N GLU A 78 6.82 6.22 -15.35
CA GLU A 78 6.92 4.90 -16.00
C GLU A 78 7.86 3.98 -15.24
N LEU A 79 9.02 4.48 -14.79
CA LEU A 79 9.95 3.73 -13.96
C LEU A 79 9.29 3.24 -12.66
N LEU A 80 8.56 4.14 -11.98
CA LEU A 80 7.82 3.80 -10.78
C LEU A 80 6.75 2.76 -11.07
N GLU A 81 5.87 3.01 -12.04
CA GLU A 81 4.74 2.14 -12.32
C GLU A 81 5.19 0.73 -12.75
N ASN A 82 6.27 0.60 -13.51
CA ASN A 82 6.84 -0.71 -13.85
C ASN A 82 7.17 -1.56 -12.61
N LYS A 83 7.79 -0.93 -11.60
CA LYS A 83 8.15 -1.62 -10.35
C LYS A 83 6.93 -1.82 -9.46
N LEU A 84 6.07 -0.82 -9.31
CA LEU A 84 4.86 -0.89 -8.50
C LEU A 84 3.91 -1.96 -9.02
N ALA A 85 3.66 -2.03 -10.33
CA ALA A 85 2.85 -3.07 -10.95
C ALA A 85 3.42 -4.48 -10.68
N ALA A 86 4.75 -4.64 -10.69
CA ALA A 86 5.37 -5.90 -10.31
C ALA A 86 5.09 -6.28 -8.85
N LEU A 87 5.21 -5.32 -7.92
CA LEU A 87 4.90 -5.53 -6.51
C LEU A 87 3.42 -5.89 -6.29
N ARG A 88 2.49 -5.19 -6.97
CA ARG A 88 1.05 -5.49 -6.92
C ARG A 88 0.74 -6.91 -7.44
N ARG A 89 1.36 -7.33 -8.55
CA ARG A 89 1.23 -8.71 -9.07
C ARG A 89 1.71 -9.77 -8.08
N GLU A 90 2.84 -9.53 -7.41
CA GLU A 90 3.34 -10.47 -6.40
C GLU A 90 2.44 -10.55 -5.16
N ARG A 91 1.79 -9.44 -4.76
CA ARG A 91 0.77 -9.47 -3.70
C ARG A 91 -0.45 -10.30 -4.09
N LEU A 92 -0.94 -10.14 -5.32
CA LEU A 92 -2.08 -10.91 -5.83
C LEU A 92 -1.76 -12.41 -5.80
N LYS A 93 -0.66 -12.82 -6.41
CA LYS A 93 -0.20 -14.23 -6.41
C LYS A 93 -0.06 -14.78 -5.00
N ARG A 94 0.48 -13.97 -4.08
CA ARG A 94 0.61 -14.35 -2.68
C ARG A 94 -0.76 -14.52 -2.01
N GLY A 95 -1.70 -13.62 -2.27
CA GLY A 95 -3.09 -13.70 -1.81
C GLY A 95 -3.77 -15.00 -2.27
N GLU A 96 -3.69 -15.29 -3.57
CA GLU A 96 -4.19 -16.51 -4.19
C GLU A 96 -3.56 -17.76 -3.55
N ALA A 97 -2.24 -17.78 -3.36
CA ALA A 97 -1.54 -18.89 -2.72
C ALA A 97 -1.95 -19.09 -1.25
N MET A 98 -2.17 -18.01 -0.49
CA MET A 98 -2.68 -18.12 0.89
C MET A 98 -4.08 -18.73 0.92
N ILE A 99 -4.97 -18.30 0.01
CA ILE A 99 -6.32 -18.85 -0.10
C ILE A 99 -6.30 -20.30 -0.56
N GLY A 100 -5.43 -20.66 -1.51
CA GLY A 100 -5.24 -22.06 -1.92
C GLY A 100 -4.91 -22.97 -0.73
N ARG A 101 -3.98 -22.54 0.12
CA ARG A 101 -3.66 -23.29 1.35
C ARG A 101 -4.81 -23.36 2.35
N LEU A 102 -5.60 -22.30 2.49
CA LEU A 102 -6.80 -22.33 3.34
C LEU A 102 -7.83 -23.33 2.79
N LYS A 103 -8.01 -23.36 1.46
CA LYS A 103 -8.90 -24.29 0.78
C LYS A 103 -8.49 -25.74 1.00
N ASP A 104 -7.20 -26.05 0.95
CA ASP A 104 -6.67 -27.39 1.25
C ASP A 104 -6.95 -27.83 2.70
N LEU A 105 -7.19 -26.88 3.60
CA LEU A 105 -7.58 -27.13 5.00
C LEU A 105 -9.11 -27.17 5.20
N GLY A 106 -9.90 -27.09 4.12
CA GLY A 106 -11.36 -27.06 4.16
C GLY A 106 -11.95 -25.68 4.44
N LEU A 107 -11.17 -24.60 4.29
CA LEU A 107 -11.59 -23.21 4.52
C LEU A 107 -11.69 -22.48 3.18
N ASP A 108 -12.88 -22.45 2.59
CA ASP A 108 -13.10 -21.85 1.27
C ASP A 108 -13.31 -20.34 1.39
N VAL A 109 -12.21 -19.59 1.37
CA VAL A 109 -12.22 -18.12 1.43
C VAL A 109 -12.35 -17.54 0.02
N PRO A 110 -13.43 -16.81 -0.32
CA PRO A 110 -13.60 -16.28 -1.68
C PRO A 110 -12.60 -15.17 -1.98
N PHE A 111 -11.76 -15.35 -3.00
CA PHE A 111 -10.73 -14.36 -3.36
C PHE A 111 -11.33 -13.02 -3.79
N ASP A 112 -12.40 -13.03 -4.58
CA ASP A 112 -13.10 -11.82 -5.02
C ASP A 112 -13.62 -11.00 -3.83
N ARG A 113 -14.05 -11.67 -2.76
CA ARG A 113 -14.46 -11.00 -1.54
C ARG A 113 -13.28 -10.33 -0.84
N VAL A 114 -12.13 -11.00 -0.77
CA VAL A 114 -10.90 -10.39 -0.22
C VAL A 114 -10.48 -9.16 -1.02
N LEU A 115 -10.52 -9.25 -2.36
CA LEU A 115 -10.22 -8.11 -3.24
C LEU A 115 -11.18 -6.95 -3.05
N SER A 116 -12.48 -7.21 -2.87
CA SER A 116 -13.48 -6.16 -2.68
C SER A 116 -13.27 -5.31 -1.42
N LEU A 117 -12.47 -5.77 -0.44
CA LEU A 117 -12.20 -5.02 0.79
C LEU A 117 -11.10 -3.96 0.66
N THR A 118 -10.19 -4.10 -0.31
CA THR A 118 -8.91 -3.36 -0.29
C THR A 118 -8.30 -3.11 -1.68
N GLY A 119 -8.92 -3.65 -2.74
CA GLY A 119 -8.32 -3.69 -4.07
C GLY A 119 -7.08 -4.60 -4.14
N ALA A 120 -6.42 -4.60 -5.29
CA ALA A 120 -5.21 -5.40 -5.52
C ALA A 120 -3.97 -4.83 -4.82
N ALA A 121 -3.87 -3.50 -4.75
CA ALA A 121 -2.66 -2.80 -4.32
C ALA A 121 -2.36 -2.99 -2.82
N SER A 122 -3.41 -3.08 -2.01
CA SER A 122 -3.33 -3.18 -0.55
C SER A 122 -3.63 -4.59 -0.01
N LEU A 123 -3.74 -5.61 -0.87
CA LEU A 123 -4.03 -6.98 -0.43
C LEU A 123 -2.98 -7.49 0.57
N GLY A 124 -3.46 -8.05 1.68
CA GLY A 124 -2.62 -8.50 2.79
C GLY A 124 -3.33 -9.53 3.66
N ARG A 125 -2.59 -10.12 4.60
CA ARG A 125 -3.13 -11.13 5.55
C ARG A 125 -4.32 -10.62 6.37
N PRO A 126 -4.36 -9.35 6.84
CA PRO A 126 -5.52 -8.83 7.56
C PRO A 126 -6.82 -8.89 6.73
N HIS A 127 -6.73 -8.73 5.42
CA HIS A 127 -7.89 -8.79 4.51
C HIS A 127 -8.42 -10.22 4.40
N VAL A 128 -7.54 -11.21 4.25
CA VAL A 128 -7.91 -12.63 4.31
C VAL A 128 -8.55 -12.98 5.66
N ALA A 129 -7.93 -12.54 6.76
CA ALA A 129 -8.44 -12.77 8.12
C ALA A 129 -9.86 -12.20 8.32
N ARG A 130 -10.14 -11.00 7.79
CA ARG A 130 -11.48 -10.41 7.86
C ARG A 130 -12.51 -11.27 7.14
N VAL A 131 -12.21 -11.76 5.94
CA VAL A 131 -13.13 -12.64 5.21
C VAL A 131 -13.30 -13.99 5.93
N MET A 132 -12.26 -14.52 6.58
CA MET A 132 -12.41 -15.73 7.40
C MET A 132 -13.37 -15.54 8.58
N VAL A 133 -13.40 -14.34 9.18
CA VAL A 133 -14.38 -13.99 10.21
C VAL A 133 -15.78 -13.84 9.59
N GLU A 134 -15.91 -13.16 8.45
CA GLU A 134 -17.19 -13.03 7.73
C GLU A 134 -17.81 -14.39 7.36
N GLN A 135 -16.98 -15.36 6.98
CA GLN A 135 -17.40 -16.73 6.64
C GLN A 135 -17.63 -17.63 7.87
N GLY A 136 -17.38 -17.14 9.09
CA GLY A 136 -17.57 -17.90 10.32
C GLY A 136 -16.52 -18.99 10.59
N TYR A 137 -15.40 -19.00 9.86
CA TYR A 137 -14.30 -19.95 10.09
C TYR A 137 -13.52 -19.67 11.38
N VAL A 138 -13.51 -18.41 11.81
CA VAL A 138 -12.93 -17.95 13.07
C VAL A 138 -13.80 -16.84 13.68
N SER A 139 -13.67 -16.62 14.98
CA SER A 139 -14.44 -15.60 15.71
C SER A 139 -13.78 -14.22 15.66
N THR A 140 -12.46 -14.15 15.46
CA THR A 140 -11.72 -12.88 15.46
C THR A 140 -10.57 -12.89 14.44
N VAL A 141 -10.15 -11.69 14.01
CA VAL A 141 -8.95 -11.53 13.18
C VAL A 141 -7.72 -12.11 13.89
N LYS A 142 -7.59 -11.91 15.21
CA LYS A 142 -6.49 -12.47 16.01
C LYS A 142 -6.46 -13.99 15.93
N GLU A 143 -7.62 -14.64 16.04
CA GLU A 143 -7.72 -16.09 15.91
C GLU A 143 -7.29 -16.60 14.53
N ALA A 144 -7.64 -15.89 13.45
CA ALA A 144 -7.17 -16.22 12.10
C ALA A 144 -5.63 -16.17 12.01
N PHE A 145 -5.00 -15.18 12.62
CA PHE A 145 -3.54 -15.08 12.69
C PHE A 145 -2.94 -16.22 13.52
N ASP A 146 -3.43 -16.43 14.74
CA ASP A 146 -2.88 -17.42 15.67
C ASP A 146 -2.96 -18.85 15.10
N LYS A 147 -4.04 -19.18 14.38
CA LYS A 147 -4.25 -20.53 13.84
C LYS A 147 -3.69 -20.73 12.43
N TYR A 148 -3.72 -19.72 11.56
CA TYR A 148 -3.52 -19.93 10.12
C TYR A 148 -2.49 -18.99 9.47
N LEU A 149 -2.56 -17.69 9.75
CA LEU A 149 -1.93 -16.66 8.92
C LEU A 149 -0.62 -16.07 9.50
N ALA A 150 -0.32 -16.30 10.78
CA ALA A 150 0.93 -15.87 11.39
C ALA A 150 2.14 -16.56 10.74
N LYS A 151 3.34 -15.99 10.94
CA LYS A 151 4.57 -16.56 10.39
C LYS A 151 4.74 -18.01 10.87
N GLY A 152 4.97 -18.92 9.93
CA GLY A 152 5.06 -20.37 10.22
C GLY A 152 3.70 -21.08 10.32
N GLY A 153 2.59 -20.34 10.26
CA GLY A 153 1.25 -20.91 10.21
C GLY A 153 0.97 -21.67 8.90
N PRO A 154 -0.06 -22.53 8.87
CA PRO A 154 -0.32 -23.42 7.75
C PRO A 154 -0.64 -22.68 6.44
N ALA A 155 -1.33 -21.55 6.51
CA ALA A 155 -1.66 -20.73 5.34
C ALA A 155 -0.64 -19.59 5.09
N TYR A 156 0.48 -19.57 5.81
CA TYR A 156 1.47 -18.50 5.68
C TYR A 156 2.30 -18.63 4.40
N ILE A 157 2.20 -17.61 3.55
CA ILE A 157 3.09 -17.42 2.40
C ILE A 157 4.04 -16.24 2.71
N PRO A 158 5.37 -16.40 2.60
CA PRO A 158 6.29 -15.28 2.76
C PRO A 158 6.05 -14.22 1.68
N ARG A 159 6.23 -12.95 2.03
CA ARG A 159 6.17 -11.84 1.07
C ARG A 159 7.51 -11.71 0.34
N VAL A 160 7.48 -11.38 -0.95
CA VAL A 160 8.67 -10.95 -1.68
C VAL A 160 9.13 -9.64 -1.05
N LYS A 161 10.35 -9.65 -0.50
CA LYS A 161 10.88 -8.48 0.21
C LYS A 161 11.15 -7.35 -0.79
N PHE A 162 10.69 -6.17 -0.42
CA PHE A 162 11.11 -4.91 -1.01
C PHE A 162 11.48 -3.99 0.15
N SER A 163 12.76 -3.65 0.27
CA SER A 163 13.26 -2.89 1.41
C SER A 163 12.99 -1.39 1.27
N PRO A 164 12.97 -0.64 2.38
CA PRO A 164 12.92 0.82 2.34
C PRO A 164 14.03 1.42 1.49
N MET A 165 15.25 0.88 1.57
CA MET A 165 16.40 1.38 0.82
C MET A 165 16.20 1.19 -0.69
N GLU A 166 15.56 0.10 -1.11
CA GLU A 166 15.18 -0.08 -2.52
C GLU A 166 14.06 0.88 -2.93
N ALA A 167 13.08 1.17 -2.07
CA ALA A 167 12.05 2.16 -2.35
C ALA A 167 12.63 3.58 -2.47
N ILE A 168 13.52 3.96 -1.55
CA ILE A 168 14.24 5.24 -1.58
C ILE A 168 15.02 5.37 -2.89
N ARG A 169 15.81 4.35 -3.26
CA ARG A 169 16.55 4.35 -4.54
C ARG A 169 15.63 4.45 -5.75
N LEU A 170 14.49 3.75 -5.73
CA LEU A 170 13.50 3.80 -6.82
C LEU A 170 12.93 5.21 -6.97
N ILE A 171 12.51 5.83 -5.87
CA ILE A 171 11.96 7.20 -5.87
C ILE A 171 13.01 8.20 -6.34
N SER A 172 14.24 8.11 -5.83
CA SER A 172 15.33 9.00 -6.25
C SER A 172 15.72 8.79 -7.72
N ALA A 173 15.71 7.55 -8.21
CA ALA A 173 15.93 7.27 -9.63
C ALA A 173 14.83 7.86 -10.53
N ALA A 174 13.59 7.92 -10.03
CA ALA A 174 12.48 8.62 -10.66
C ALA A 174 12.51 10.15 -10.47
N ARG A 175 13.61 10.69 -9.92
CA ARG A 175 13.82 12.11 -9.59
C ARG A 175 12.83 12.67 -8.58
N GLY A 176 12.26 11.81 -7.75
CA GLY A 176 11.37 12.18 -6.66
C GLY A 176 12.08 12.39 -5.33
N ILE A 177 11.29 12.75 -4.33
CA ILE A 177 11.70 13.02 -2.96
C ILE A 177 11.18 11.89 -2.06
N PRO A 178 12.06 11.03 -1.52
CA PRO A 178 11.69 9.98 -0.58
C PRO A 178 11.55 10.52 0.84
N VAL A 179 10.46 10.14 1.51
CA VAL A 179 10.09 10.58 2.87
C VAL A 179 9.60 9.36 3.66
N ILE A 180 9.96 9.24 4.94
CA ILE A 180 9.48 8.16 5.80
C ILE A 180 8.02 8.45 6.20
N ALA A 181 7.11 7.52 5.90
CA ALA A 181 5.73 7.65 6.33
C ALA A 181 5.61 7.29 7.82
N HIS A 182 4.79 8.08 8.55
CA HIS A 182 4.37 7.79 9.93
C HIS A 182 5.46 7.18 10.85
N PRO A 183 6.65 7.82 10.99
CA PRO A 183 7.83 7.23 11.67
C PRO A 183 7.58 6.83 13.13
N GLY A 184 6.61 7.47 13.81
CA GLY A 184 6.21 7.10 15.17
C GLY A 184 5.57 5.71 15.31
N LYS A 185 5.21 5.04 14.19
CA LYS A 185 4.72 3.66 14.19
C LYS A 185 5.83 2.63 14.05
N ILE A 186 7.05 3.06 13.74
CA ILE A 186 8.21 2.19 13.57
C ILE A 186 8.71 1.78 14.96
N ARG A 187 8.64 0.49 15.27
CA ARG A 187 9.03 -0.05 16.58
C ARG A 187 10.54 0.05 16.81
N ASP A 188 11.33 -0.21 15.77
CA ASP A 188 12.78 -0.14 15.83
C ASP A 188 13.27 1.22 15.37
N GLN A 189 13.61 2.08 16.33
CA GLN A 189 14.07 3.44 16.04
C GLN A 189 15.47 3.45 15.41
N SER A 190 16.29 2.41 15.59
CA SER A 190 17.62 2.35 14.96
C SER A 190 17.54 2.26 13.43
N LEU A 191 16.42 1.74 12.92
CA LEU A 191 16.13 1.75 11.49
C LEU A 191 15.99 3.16 10.94
N LEU A 192 15.47 4.12 11.71
CA LEU A 192 15.36 5.51 11.24
C LEU A 192 16.74 6.10 10.96
N ASP A 193 17.71 5.84 11.84
CA ASP A 193 19.09 6.32 11.66
C ASP A 193 19.73 5.73 10.39
N GLU A 194 19.47 4.45 10.08
CA GLU A 194 19.91 3.81 8.83
C GLU A 194 19.25 4.45 7.60
N LEU A 195 17.94 4.73 7.66
CA LEU A 195 17.21 5.33 6.54
C LEU A 195 17.66 6.76 6.24
N VAL A 196 17.97 7.54 7.28
CA VAL A 196 18.53 8.90 7.13
C VAL A 196 19.87 8.87 6.39
N GLN A 197 20.70 7.83 6.59
CA GLN A 197 21.96 7.65 5.86
C GLN A 197 21.76 7.29 4.38
N HIS A 198 20.54 6.92 3.98
CA HIS A 198 20.20 6.50 2.63
C HIS A 198 19.47 7.56 1.79
N ASP A 199 19.63 8.84 2.13
CA ASP A 199 19.11 9.99 1.36
C ASP A 199 17.59 10.22 1.43
N VAL A 200 16.95 9.71 2.49
CA VAL A 200 15.62 10.18 2.91
C VAL A 200 15.67 11.69 3.19
N LYS A 201 14.63 12.42 2.75
CA LYS A 201 14.56 13.88 2.85
C LYS A 201 13.61 14.40 3.94
N GLY A 202 12.89 13.51 4.63
CA GLY A 202 11.96 13.86 5.69
C GLY A 202 11.27 12.65 6.31
#